data_AF-A0A7J6K6Y6-F1
#
_entry.id   AF-A0A7J6K6Y6-F1
#
_cell.length_a   1.000
_cell.length_b   1.000
_cell.length_c   1.000
_cell.angle_alpha   90.00
_cell.angle_beta   90.00
_cell.angle_gamma   90.00
#
_symmetry.space_group_name_H-M   'P 1'
#
loop_
_entity.id
_entity.type
_entity.pdbx_description
1 polymer ?
#
loop_
_entity_poly.entity_id
_entity_poly.type
_entity_poly.pdbx_seq_one_letter_code
_entity_poly.pdbx_strand_id
1 'polypeptide(L)'
;MNADSSRSHFIFCITIQEIVLNTGDSKVGRLTVVDLAGSERVAKTGSMGVMLHEGSMINKSLMCLGKVINALAALAEKSSDSGTSTNAALPSASSPLPSSSFALPPSSPVQQAPVAVSSLIASSFVPYRDSKLTRVLQDALGGNSNTCLILSCSQDAVHLSESISTLRFGQRAMRVKNSPKMNVKRAHEEAEFRYKKSHQHLEAEYQAFVSSVMGWAESTVLKFAKTQTAKKAKKTKKLLMRKMKRECLPTHQWKMALLLFSLG
;
A
#
# COMPACT_ATOMS: atom_id res chain seq x y z
N MET A 1 9.14 -4.81 40.51
CA MET A 1 9.09 -4.48 39.06
C MET A 1 9.27 -2.97 38.93
N ASN A 2 10.27 -2.47 38.20
CA ASN A 2 10.36 -1.02 37.94
C ASN A 2 9.24 -0.68 36.95
N ALA A 3 8.29 0.15 37.38
CA ALA A 3 7.02 0.38 36.68
C ALA A 3 7.23 0.93 35.26
N ASP A 4 8.24 1.77 35.06
CA ASP A 4 8.49 2.44 33.77
C ASP A 4 9.14 1.51 32.73
N SER A 5 10.08 0.65 33.15
CA SER A 5 10.79 -0.27 32.23
C SER A 5 9.93 -1.45 31.79
N SER A 6 8.95 -1.85 32.60
CA SER A 6 8.08 -3.01 32.29
C SER A 6 7.07 -2.71 31.18
N ARG A 7 6.94 -1.42 30.84
CA ARG A 7 5.86 -0.85 30.03
C ARG A 7 6.35 -0.24 28.70
N SER A 8 7.65 -0.28 28.44
CA SER A 8 8.25 0.23 27.20
C SER A 8 8.93 -0.90 26.42
N HIS A 9 9.04 -0.71 25.10
CA HIS A 9 9.81 -1.59 24.22
C HIS A 9 11.14 -0.90 23.90
N PHE A 10 12.23 -1.65 23.94
CA PHE A 10 13.55 -1.16 23.55
C PHE A 10 13.97 -1.80 22.22
N ILE A 11 14.45 -0.97 21.29
CA ILE A 11 14.88 -1.40 19.96
C ILE A 11 16.30 -0.89 19.74
N PHE A 12 17.22 -1.83 19.57
CA PHE A 12 18.60 -1.57 19.22
C PHE A 12 18.90 -2.10 17.82
N CYS A 13 19.51 -1.26 16.98
CA CYS A 13 19.74 -1.60 15.58
C CYS A 13 21.20 -1.31 15.19
N ILE A 14 21.87 -2.34 14.67
CA ILE A 14 23.19 -2.23 14.03
C ILE A 14 22.99 -2.46 12.54
N THR A 15 23.51 -1.54 11.74
CA THR A 15 23.56 -1.68 10.27
C THR A 15 25.01 -1.83 9.85
N ILE A 16 25.31 -2.90 9.12
CA ILE A 16 26.65 -3.18 8.57
C ILE A 16 26.55 -3.01 7.06
N GLN A 17 27.45 -2.20 6.50
CA GLN A 17 27.57 -2.03 5.06
C GLN A 17 28.94 -2.51 4.60
N GLU A 18 28.96 -3.46 3.68
CA GLU A 18 30.14 -3.88 2.94
C GLU A 18 30.13 -3.17 1.59
N ILE A 19 31.24 -2.54 1.19
CA ILE A 19 31.39 -1.93 -0.13
C ILE A 19 32.58 -2.61 -0.80
N VAL A 20 32.33 -3.21 -1.96
CA VAL A 20 33.36 -3.81 -2.80
C VAL A 20 34.07 -2.70 -3.55
N LEU A 21 35.32 -2.41 -3.20
CA LEU A 21 36.06 -1.26 -3.75
C LEU A 21 36.25 -1.32 -5.27
N ASN A 22 36.36 -2.53 -5.83
CA ASN A 22 36.64 -2.71 -7.25
C ASN A 22 35.41 -2.47 -8.15
N THR A 23 34.22 -2.88 -7.71
CA THR A 23 32.98 -2.75 -8.50
C THR A 23 32.07 -1.62 -8.01
N GLY A 24 32.30 -1.12 -6.80
CA GLY A 24 31.42 -0.19 -6.10
C GLY A 24 30.15 -0.86 -5.54
N ASP A 25 29.95 -2.16 -5.75
CA ASP A 25 28.79 -2.87 -5.24
C ASP A 25 28.75 -2.82 -3.72
N SER A 26 27.56 -2.73 -3.14
CA SER A 26 27.41 -2.72 -1.69
C SER A 26 26.42 -3.77 -1.20
N LYS A 27 26.73 -4.38 -0.06
CA LYS A 27 25.83 -5.26 0.67
C LYS A 27 25.48 -4.61 2.00
N VAL A 28 24.23 -4.72 2.42
CA VAL A 28 23.77 -4.12 3.68
C VAL A 28 23.11 -5.18 4.55
N GLY A 29 23.74 -5.49 5.68
CA GLY A 29 23.16 -6.29 6.76
C GLY A 29 22.55 -5.39 7.83
N ARG A 30 21.43 -5.79 8.41
CA ARG A 30 20.81 -5.09 9.54
C ARG A 30 20.48 -6.10 10.64
N LEU A 31 21.09 -5.93 11.80
CA LEU A 31 20.77 -6.66 13.02
C LEU A 31 19.88 -5.76 13.88
N THR A 32 18.69 -6.24 14.23
CA THR A 32 17.77 -5.53 15.12
C THR A 32 17.47 -6.42 16.31
N VAL A 33 17.83 -5.94 17.50
CA VAL A 33 17.54 -6.57 18.79
C VAL A 33 16.39 -5.80 19.43
N VAL A 34 15.34 -6.51 19.81
CA VAL A 34 14.15 -5.91 20.40
C VAL A 34 13.87 -6.56 21.75
N ASP A 35 13.83 -5.74 22.79
CA ASP A 35 13.33 -6.11 24.10
C ASP A 35 11.89 -5.61 24.21
N LEU A 36 10.97 -6.54 24.41
CA LEU A 36 9.54 -6.26 24.42
C LEU A 36 9.06 -5.99 25.83
N ALA A 37 8.08 -5.10 25.97
CA ALA A 37 7.38 -4.86 27.22
C ALA A 37 6.76 -6.16 27.78
N GLY A 38 6.42 -6.14 29.07
CA GLY A 38 5.78 -7.26 29.75
C GLY A 38 4.52 -7.74 29.03
N SER A 39 4.40 -9.07 28.86
CA SER A 39 3.26 -9.71 28.18
C SER A 39 2.08 -10.00 29.10
N GLU A 40 2.19 -9.62 30.37
CA GLU A 40 1.16 -9.83 31.38
C GLU A 40 -0.12 -9.03 31.11
N ARG A 41 -1.25 -9.66 31.45
CA ARG A 41 -2.57 -9.04 31.30
C ARG A 41 -2.79 -7.98 32.38
N VAL A 42 -3.07 -6.74 31.96
CA VAL A 42 -3.42 -5.61 32.85
C VAL A 42 -4.67 -5.88 33.70
N ALA A 43 -5.55 -6.78 33.29
CA ALA A 43 -6.69 -7.19 34.11
C ALA A 43 -6.27 -7.85 35.45
N LYS A 44 -5.06 -8.40 35.56
CA LYS A 44 -4.53 -9.00 36.79
C LYS A 44 -3.82 -8.01 37.70
N THR A 45 -3.56 -6.78 37.24
CA THR A 45 -2.76 -5.81 37.99
C THR A 45 -3.59 -4.94 38.95
N GLY A 46 -4.92 -5.10 38.96
CA GLY A 46 -5.82 -4.37 39.88
C GLY A 46 -5.81 -2.85 39.70
N SER A 47 -5.25 -2.34 38.60
CA SER A 47 -5.03 -0.90 38.37
C SER A 47 -6.36 -0.20 38.09
N MET A 48 -6.63 0.93 38.75
CA MET A 48 -7.80 1.78 38.47
C MET A 48 -7.39 3.14 37.87
N GLY A 49 -8.28 3.76 37.09
CA GLY A 49 -8.11 5.12 36.55
C GLY A 49 -7.06 5.24 35.44
N VAL A 50 -6.22 6.28 35.48
CA VAL A 50 -5.21 6.61 34.46
C VAL A 50 -4.21 5.45 34.24
N MET A 51 -3.86 4.71 35.30
CA MET A 51 -3.01 3.51 35.18
C MET A 51 -3.67 2.34 34.43
N LEU A 52 -5.01 2.23 34.45
CA LEU A 52 -5.74 1.25 33.65
C LEU A 52 -5.68 1.64 32.17
N HIS A 53 -5.85 2.93 31.87
CA HIS A 53 -5.77 3.45 30.51
C HIS A 53 -4.35 3.31 29.93
N GLU A 54 -3.33 3.60 30.73
CA GLU A 54 -1.92 3.42 30.38
C GLU A 54 -1.58 1.94 30.15
N GLY A 55 -1.96 1.07 31.09
CA GLY A 55 -1.80 -0.39 30.96
C GLY A 55 -2.49 -0.92 29.70
N SER A 56 -3.69 -0.44 29.41
CA SER A 56 -4.44 -0.78 28.19
C SER A 56 -3.68 -0.39 26.91
N MET A 57 -2.99 0.75 26.90
CA MET A 57 -2.19 1.21 25.76
C MET A 57 -0.88 0.43 25.57
N ILE A 58 -0.26 -0.06 26.64
CA ILE A 58 0.96 -0.89 26.56
C ILE A 58 0.62 -2.25 25.94
N ASN A 59 -0.44 -2.87 26.44
CA ASN A 59 -0.95 -4.13 25.91
C ASN A 59 -1.50 -4.02 24.48
N LYS A 60 -1.82 -2.81 24.02
CA LYS A 60 -2.23 -2.59 22.62
C LYS A 60 -1.15 -3.05 21.64
N SER A 61 0.12 -2.69 21.89
CA SER A 61 1.22 -3.02 20.98
C SER A 61 1.50 -4.53 20.90
N LEU A 62 1.48 -5.24 22.03
CA LEU A 62 1.64 -6.69 22.09
C LEU A 62 0.40 -7.44 21.58
N MET A 63 -0.80 -6.90 21.81
CA MET A 63 -2.02 -7.42 21.22
C MET A 63 -1.98 -7.30 19.69
N CYS A 64 -1.56 -6.16 19.15
CA CYS A 64 -1.36 -5.98 17.71
C CYS A 64 -0.33 -6.94 17.15
N LEU A 65 0.78 -7.16 17.87
CA LEU A 65 1.78 -8.18 17.51
C LEU A 65 1.15 -9.58 17.44
N GLY A 66 0.32 -9.95 18.43
CA GLY A 66 -0.44 -11.20 18.42
C GLY A 66 -1.39 -11.32 17.22
N LYS A 67 -2.09 -10.25 16.84
CA LYS A 67 -2.95 -10.22 15.66
C LYS A 67 -2.17 -10.44 14.37
N VAL A 68 -1.02 -9.78 14.22
CA VAL A 68 -0.12 -9.93 13.06
C VAL A 68 0.36 -11.38 12.94
N ILE A 69 0.83 -11.98 14.04
CA ILE A 69 1.30 -13.39 14.05
C ILE A 69 0.16 -14.34 13.70
N ASN A 70 -1.04 -14.14 14.25
CA ASN A 70 -2.19 -15.00 13.94
C ASN A 70 -2.59 -14.90 12.47
N ALA A 71 -2.61 -13.70 11.91
CA ALA A 71 -2.91 -13.49 10.49
C ALA A 71 -1.86 -14.19 9.60
N LEU A 72 -0.57 -14.00 9.89
CA LEU A 72 0.52 -14.63 9.14
C LEU A 72 0.53 -16.15 9.26
N ALA A 73 0.29 -16.69 10.46
CA ALA A 73 0.19 -18.13 10.67
C ALA A 73 -0.97 -18.73 9.86
N ALA A 74 -2.14 -18.09 9.85
CA ALA A 74 -3.29 -18.54 9.05
C ALA A 74 -3.00 -18.50 7.54
N LEU A 75 -2.27 -17.49 7.06
CA LEU A 75 -1.84 -17.40 5.67
C LEU A 75 -0.84 -18.50 5.29
N ALA A 76 0.03 -18.91 6.21
CA ALA A 76 0.99 -19.98 5.98
C ALA A 76 0.31 -21.35 5.80
N GLU A 77 -0.73 -21.65 6.57
CA GLU A 77 -1.50 -22.91 6.44
C GLU A 77 -2.23 -23.02 5.09
N LYS A 78 -2.77 -21.90 4.59
CA LYS A 78 -3.50 -21.87 3.30
C LYS A 78 -2.57 -22.14 2.10
N SER A 79 -1.29 -21.84 2.23
CA SER A 79 -0.30 -22.08 1.18
C SER A 79 0.09 -23.56 1.01
N SER A 80 -0.09 -24.38 2.05
CA SER A 80 0.24 -25.82 2.02
C SER A 80 -0.86 -26.70 1.44
N ASP A 81 -2.11 -26.25 1.44
CA ASP A 81 -3.28 -27.10 1.09
C ASP A 81 -3.71 -27.00 -0.39
N SER A 82 -3.14 -26.06 -1.15
CA SER A 82 -3.50 -25.86 -2.56
C SER A 82 -2.75 -26.76 -3.56
N GLY A 83 -2.10 -27.82 -3.08
CA GLY A 83 -1.14 -28.64 -3.84
C GLY A 83 -1.57 -30.06 -4.24
N THR A 84 -2.75 -30.55 -3.85
CA THR A 84 -3.17 -31.93 -4.21
C THR A 84 -4.59 -31.98 -4.73
N SER A 85 -4.74 -31.93 -6.06
CA SER A 85 -5.98 -32.25 -6.77
C SER A 85 -5.67 -33.18 -7.94
N THR A 86 -5.72 -34.50 -7.72
CA THR A 86 -6.10 -35.48 -8.75
C THR A 86 -6.87 -36.66 -8.13
N ASN A 87 -8.20 -36.60 -8.30
CA ASN A 87 -9.18 -37.66 -8.64
C ASN A 87 -9.31 -38.98 -7.83
N ALA A 88 -10.40 -39.05 -7.07
CA ALA A 88 -11.52 -40.02 -7.12
C ALA A 88 -11.27 -41.55 -7.19
N ALA A 89 -11.77 -42.29 -6.18
CA ALA A 89 -12.90 -43.24 -6.30
C ALA A 89 -13.22 -43.98 -4.96
N LEU A 90 -14.49 -43.93 -4.53
CA LEU A 90 -15.22 -44.93 -3.72
C LEU A 90 -16.01 -45.86 -4.69
N PRO A 91 -16.75 -46.92 -4.29
CA PRO A 91 -16.89 -47.62 -3.00
C PRO A 91 -16.88 -49.18 -3.11
N SER A 92 -16.88 -49.91 -1.99
CA SER A 92 -17.63 -51.19 -1.90
C SER A 92 -18.04 -51.50 -0.46
N ALA A 93 -19.23 -52.09 -0.34
CA ALA A 93 -20.01 -52.28 0.87
C ALA A 93 -20.00 -53.74 1.33
N SER A 94 -20.08 -53.98 2.65
CA SER A 94 -20.76 -55.13 3.25
C SER A 94 -20.86 -55.00 4.78
N SER A 95 -22.08 -54.80 5.28
CA SER A 95 -22.56 -55.09 6.65
C SER A 95 -22.96 -56.60 6.74
N PRO A 96 -23.45 -57.22 7.87
CA PRO A 96 -24.04 -56.63 9.09
C PRO A 96 -23.92 -57.34 10.50
N LEU A 97 -24.08 -56.53 11.57
CA LEU A 97 -24.88 -56.68 12.85
C LEU A 97 -24.52 -57.75 13.95
N PRO A 98 -25.10 -57.71 15.20
CA PRO A 98 -25.47 -56.59 16.12
C PRO A 98 -25.26 -56.84 17.66
N SER A 99 -25.78 -55.90 18.48
CA SER A 99 -26.12 -55.89 19.95
C SER A 99 -25.16 -55.03 20.82
N SER A 100 -25.57 -54.17 21.77
CA SER A 100 -26.81 -54.02 22.54
C SER A 100 -26.96 -52.59 23.16
N SER A 101 -28.19 -52.06 23.14
CA SER A 101 -28.90 -51.22 24.14
C SER A 101 -28.18 -50.13 24.97
N PHE A 102 -28.60 -48.86 24.82
CA PHE A 102 -29.44 -48.15 25.81
C PHE A 102 -29.91 -46.78 25.26
N ALA A 103 -31.20 -46.48 25.41
CA ALA A 103 -31.85 -45.25 24.96
C ALA A 103 -32.28 -44.40 26.17
N LEU A 104 -32.22 -43.07 26.04
CA LEU A 104 -32.85 -42.07 26.91
C LEU A 104 -33.50 -40.97 26.04
N PRO A 105 -34.60 -40.34 26.51
CA PRO A 105 -35.57 -39.62 25.67
C PRO A 105 -35.23 -38.14 25.38
N PRO A 106 -35.96 -37.46 24.45
CA PRO A 106 -35.58 -36.17 23.89
C PRO A 106 -36.23 -34.99 24.62
N SER A 107 -35.48 -33.90 24.76
CA SER A 107 -35.99 -32.58 25.15
C SER A 107 -35.66 -31.53 24.09
N SER A 108 -36.74 -31.06 23.44
CA SER A 108 -36.99 -29.77 22.78
C SER A 108 -35.98 -29.18 21.76
N PRO A 109 -36.45 -28.79 20.55
CA PRO A 109 -35.61 -28.14 19.55
C PRO A 109 -35.49 -26.65 19.85
N VAL A 110 -34.34 -26.20 20.35
CA VAL A 110 -33.92 -24.81 20.18
C VAL A 110 -33.14 -24.73 18.88
N GLN A 111 -33.79 -24.11 17.92
CA GLN A 111 -33.34 -23.82 16.57
C GLN A 111 -32.11 -22.90 16.60
N GLN A 112 -30.92 -23.47 16.72
CA GLN A 112 -29.68 -22.76 16.37
C GLN A 112 -29.46 -22.87 14.86
N ALA A 113 -29.94 -21.85 14.15
CA ALA A 113 -29.54 -21.59 12.78
C ALA A 113 -28.00 -21.42 12.73
N PRO A 114 -27.28 -22.09 11.83
CA PRO A 114 -25.90 -21.72 11.57
C PRO A 114 -25.95 -20.39 10.83
N VAL A 115 -25.60 -19.29 11.53
CA VAL A 115 -25.23 -18.03 10.89
C VAL A 115 -23.89 -18.24 10.17
N ALA A 116 -23.96 -18.95 9.05
CA ALA A 116 -22.89 -19.13 8.11
C ALA A 116 -22.96 -18.03 7.05
N VAL A 117 -22.61 -16.79 7.36
CA VAL A 117 -22.17 -15.81 6.34
C VAL A 117 -21.25 -14.75 6.96
N SER A 118 -19.93 -14.98 6.89
CA SER A 118 -18.91 -13.95 6.61
C SER A 118 -17.55 -14.62 6.45
N SER A 119 -17.45 -15.55 5.51
CA SER A 119 -16.17 -16.05 4.99
C SER A 119 -16.09 -15.70 3.51
N LEU A 120 -16.14 -14.40 3.22
CA LEU A 120 -15.90 -13.87 1.89
C LEU A 120 -14.83 -12.79 2.01
N ILE A 121 -13.63 -13.18 1.57
CA ILE A 121 -12.47 -12.33 1.34
C ILE A 121 -12.00 -11.60 2.62
N ALA A 122 -11.52 -12.38 3.60
CA ALA A 122 -10.38 -11.87 4.35
C ALA A 122 -9.26 -11.74 3.32
N SER A 123 -9.11 -10.53 2.76
CA SER A 123 -7.88 -10.12 2.10
C SER A 123 -6.71 -10.62 2.95
N SER A 124 -5.60 -11.00 2.32
CA SER A 124 -4.35 -11.38 2.99
C SER A 124 -3.72 -10.22 3.77
N PHE A 125 -4.55 -9.35 4.34
CA PHE A 125 -4.22 -8.16 5.07
C PHE A 125 -3.71 -8.53 6.45
N VAL A 126 -2.43 -8.26 6.63
CA VAL A 126 -1.76 -8.36 7.92
C VAL A 126 -1.74 -6.96 8.54
N PRO A 127 -2.30 -6.76 9.75
CA PRO A 127 -2.54 -5.44 10.32
C PRO A 127 -1.28 -4.82 10.95
N TYR A 128 -0.17 -4.72 10.21
CA TYR A 128 1.07 -4.13 10.72
C TYR A 128 0.89 -2.68 11.19
N ARG A 129 -0.08 -1.95 10.63
CA ARG A 129 -0.31 -0.53 10.90
C ARG A 129 -0.97 -0.22 12.24
N ASP A 130 -1.53 -1.22 12.92
CA ASP A 130 -2.27 -1.02 14.17
C ASP A 130 -1.39 -0.56 15.35
N SER A 131 -0.07 -0.77 15.26
CA SER A 131 0.90 -0.26 16.23
C SER A 131 2.22 0.15 15.58
N LYS A 132 2.96 1.08 16.21
CA LYS A 132 4.31 1.46 15.75
C LYS A 132 5.27 0.27 15.81
N LEU A 133 5.17 -0.56 16.86
CA LEU A 133 5.99 -1.75 17.05
C LEU A 133 5.85 -2.72 15.86
N THR A 134 4.61 -3.07 15.48
CA THR A 134 4.35 -3.98 14.35
C THR A 134 4.76 -3.41 12.99
N ARG A 135 4.83 -2.08 12.84
CA ARG A 135 5.40 -1.44 11.64
C ARG A 135 6.92 -1.57 11.60
N VAL A 136 7.60 -1.35 12.73
CA VAL A 136 9.06 -1.48 12.81
C VAL A 136 9.49 -2.95 12.63
N LEU A 137 8.69 -3.88 13.14
CA LEU A 137 8.93 -5.33 13.05
C LEU A 137 8.36 -5.98 11.78
N GLN A 138 7.86 -5.20 10.82
CA GLN A 138 7.22 -5.76 9.62
C GLN A 138 8.16 -6.67 8.83
N ASP A 139 9.44 -6.31 8.72
CA ASP A 139 10.44 -7.16 8.06
C ASP A 139 10.67 -8.48 8.81
N ALA A 140 10.60 -8.45 10.15
CA ALA A 140 10.83 -9.59 11.02
C ALA A 140 9.65 -10.57 11.05
N LEU A 141 8.45 -10.12 10.69
CA LEU A 141 7.22 -10.89 10.77
C LEU A 141 6.65 -11.10 9.37
N GLY A 142 7.11 -12.12 8.65
CA GLY A 142 6.66 -12.44 7.28
C GLY A 142 7.37 -11.65 6.17
N GLY A 143 8.44 -10.92 6.49
CA GLY A 143 9.18 -10.08 5.54
C GLY A 143 10.58 -10.60 5.20
N ASN A 144 11.45 -9.66 4.81
CA ASN A 144 12.85 -9.93 4.50
C ASN A 144 13.73 -9.85 5.76
N SER A 145 13.70 -10.90 6.59
CA SER A 145 14.55 -10.99 7.78
C SER A 145 14.74 -12.44 8.23
N ASN A 146 15.95 -12.75 8.70
CA ASN A 146 16.17 -13.93 9.54
C ASN A 146 15.77 -13.55 10.97
N THR A 147 14.66 -14.12 11.45
CA THR A 147 14.07 -13.73 12.72
C THR A 147 14.16 -14.87 13.73
N CYS A 148 14.68 -14.55 14.91
CA CYS A 148 14.67 -15.42 16.08
C CYS A 148 13.83 -14.75 17.17
N LEU A 149 12.95 -15.53 17.79
CA LEU A 149 12.11 -15.09 18.90
C LEU A 149 12.53 -15.87 20.15
N ILE A 150 12.97 -15.14 21.18
CA ILE A 150 13.32 -15.71 22.48
C ILE A 150 12.12 -15.57 23.41
N LEU A 151 11.69 -16.67 24.00
CA LEU A 151 10.56 -16.70 24.94
C LEU A 151 11.09 -16.80 26.36
N SER A 152 10.85 -15.77 27.19
CA SER A 152 11.16 -15.79 28.62
C SER A 152 9.96 -16.30 29.41
N CYS A 153 10.15 -17.40 30.14
CA CYS A 153 9.11 -18.03 30.96
C CYS A 153 9.60 -18.17 32.41
N SER A 154 8.68 -18.08 33.38
CA SER A 154 8.96 -18.38 34.78
C SER A 154 8.62 -19.84 35.10
N GLN A 155 9.40 -20.44 36.01
CA GLN A 155 9.19 -21.79 36.53
C GLN A 155 8.23 -21.82 37.73
N ASP A 156 7.89 -20.66 38.29
CA ASP A 156 7.04 -20.58 39.48
C ASP A 156 5.57 -20.89 39.16
N ALA A 157 4.93 -21.67 40.03
CA ALA A 157 3.52 -22.05 39.88
C ALA A 157 2.58 -20.84 39.81
N VAL A 158 2.91 -19.75 40.50
CA VAL A 158 2.15 -18.49 40.49
C VAL A 158 2.07 -17.88 39.08
N HIS A 159 3.12 -18.05 38.28
CA HIS A 159 3.23 -17.49 36.94
C HIS A 159 2.94 -18.50 35.81
N LEU A 160 2.59 -19.75 36.15
CA LEU A 160 2.36 -20.83 35.19
C LEU A 160 1.39 -20.45 34.06
N SER A 161 0.31 -19.73 34.39
CA SER A 161 -0.69 -19.29 33.40
C SER A 161 -0.13 -18.31 32.36
N GLU A 162 0.81 -17.44 32.75
CA GLU A 162 1.50 -16.51 31.84
C GLU A 162 2.54 -17.28 31.01
N SER A 163 3.34 -18.15 31.66
CA SER A 163 4.31 -19.02 30.96
C SER A 163 3.65 -19.88 29.86
N ILE A 164 2.49 -20.50 30.15
CA ILE A 164 1.71 -21.26 29.14
C ILE A 164 1.24 -20.34 28.01
N SER A 165 0.82 -19.11 28.33
CA SER A 165 0.38 -18.15 27.31
C SER A 165 1.52 -17.73 26.38
N THR A 166 2.72 -17.49 26.94
CA THR A 166 3.95 -17.20 26.20
C THR A 166 4.36 -18.37 25.30
N LEU A 167 4.34 -19.60 25.80
CA LEU A 167 4.65 -20.80 25.00
C LEU A 167 3.66 -20.99 23.84
N ARG A 168 2.36 -20.81 24.09
CA ARG A 168 1.33 -20.88 23.04
C ARG A 168 1.51 -19.77 22.00
N PHE A 169 1.93 -18.58 22.41
CA PHE A 169 2.29 -17.51 21.48
C PHE A 169 3.48 -17.92 20.60
N GLY A 170 4.53 -18.47 21.21
CA GLY A 170 5.68 -19.05 20.52
C GLY A 170 5.31 -20.09 19.46
N GLN A 171 4.44 -21.04 19.84
CA GLN A 171 3.95 -22.08 18.93
C GLN A 171 3.25 -21.49 17.69
N ARG A 172 2.51 -20.39 17.82
CA ARG A 172 1.90 -19.69 16.67
C ARG A 172 2.94 -18.92 15.87
N ALA A 173 3.88 -18.26 16.54
CA ALA A 173 4.96 -17.52 15.91
C ALA A 173 5.85 -18.43 15.04
N MET A 174 6.09 -19.68 15.45
CA MET A 174 6.83 -20.68 14.66
C MET A 174 6.22 -20.98 13.29
N ARG A 175 4.92 -20.72 13.10
CA ARG A 175 4.24 -20.93 11.80
C ARG A 175 4.44 -19.79 10.82
N VAL A 176 4.93 -18.64 11.31
CA VAL A 176 5.21 -17.48 10.46
C VAL A 176 6.43 -17.80 9.60
N LYS A 177 6.27 -17.73 8.28
CA LYS A 177 7.35 -17.95 7.32
C LYS A 177 7.89 -16.61 6.83
N ASN A 178 9.19 -16.39 7.00
CA ASN A 178 9.89 -15.25 6.43
C ASN A 178 10.51 -15.60 5.06
N SER A 179 10.78 -14.58 4.25
CA SER A 179 11.43 -14.71 2.95
C SER A 179 12.73 -13.88 2.92
N PRO A 180 13.77 -14.32 3.65
CA PRO A 180 15.04 -13.60 3.72
C PRO A 180 15.74 -13.59 2.35
N LYS A 181 16.24 -12.42 1.96
CA LYS A 181 16.95 -12.12 0.73
C LYS A 181 18.12 -11.20 1.04
N MET A 182 19.29 -11.48 0.47
CA MET A 182 20.48 -10.66 0.67
C MET A 182 20.28 -9.27 0.05
N ASN A 183 20.47 -8.22 0.86
CA ASN A 183 20.36 -6.84 0.38
C ASN A 183 21.65 -6.44 -0.35
N VAL A 184 21.65 -6.59 -1.68
CA VAL A 184 22.74 -6.17 -2.55
C VAL A 184 22.29 -4.96 -3.36
N LYS A 185 23.12 -3.93 -3.40
CA LYS A 185 22.99 -2.78 -4.29
C LYS A 185 24.14 -2.82 -5.28
N ARG A 186 23.81 -2.90 -6.57
CA ARG A 186 24.81 -2.92 -7.64
C ARG A 186 25.06 -1.51 -8.14
N ALA A 187 26.30 -1.05 -8.05
CA ALA A 187 26.63 0.35 -8.34
C ALA A 187 26.37 0.72 -9.81
N HIS A 188 26.70 -0.20 -10.73
CA HIS A 188 26.52 0.01 -12.15
C HIS A 188 25.04 0.13 -12.54
N GLU A 189 24.20 -0.76 -12.02
CA GLU A 189 22.75 -0.75 -12.29
C GLU A 189 22.08 0.52 -11.74
N GLU A 190 22.47 0.98 -10.54
CA GLU A 190 21.95 2.22 -9.96
C GLU A 190 22.41 3.47 -10.72
N ALA A 191 23.65 3.49 -11.22
CA ALA A 191 24.17 4.59 -12.03
C ALA A 191 23.44 4.67 -13.38
N GLU A 192 23.28 3.54 -14.07
CA GLU A 192 22.53 3.46 -15.33
C GLU A 192 21.06 3.86 -15.15
N PHE A 193 20.41 3.38 -14.09
CA PHE A 193 19.02 3.72 -13.82
C PHE A 193 18.84 5.22 -13.57
N ARG A 194 19.74 5.83 -12.78
CA ARG A 194 19.73 7.29 -12.55
C ARG A 194 19.97 8.06 -13.84
N TYR A 195 20.94 7.64 -14.65
CA TYR A 195 21.22 8.25 -15.95
C TYR A 195 19.99 8.19 -16.86
N LYS A 196 19.38 7.01 -17.02
CA LYS A 196 18.17 6.83 -17.84
C LYS A 196 17.02 7.71 -17.36
N LYS A 197 16.79 7.79 -16.05
CA LYS A 197 15.74 8.64 -15.47
C LYS A 197 15.99 10.13 -15.72
N SER A 198 17.22 10.60 -15.53
CA SER A 198 17.61 11.99 -15.83
C SER A 198 17.48 12.30 -17.32
N HIS A 199 17.90 11.37 -18.19
CA HIS A 199 17.79 11.52 -19.63
C HIS A 199 16.33 11.63 -20.09
N GLN A 200 15.45 10.76 -19.58
CA GLN A 200 14.00 10.84 -19.85
C GLN A 200 13.38 12.14 -19.36
N HIS A 201 13.82 12.64 -18.20
CA HIS A 201 13.32 13.90 -17.67
C HIS A 201 13.74 15.09 -18.54
N LEU A 202 15.01 15.14 -18.93
CA LEU A 202 15.53 16.19 -19.80
C LEU A 202 14.87 16.15 -21.18
N GLU A 203 14.65 14.96 -21.74
CA GLU A 203 13.92 14.81 -23.00
C GLU A 203 12.49 15.33 -22.89
N ALA A 204 11.78 15.03 -21.78
CA ALA A 204 10.44 15.56 -21.56
C ALA A 204 10.43 17.10 -21.44
N GLU A 205 11.41 17.69 -20.76
CA GLU A 205 11.56 19.15 -20.68
C GLU A 205 11.86 19.76 -22.05
N TYR A 206 12.75 19.14 -22.83
CA TYR A 206 13.06 19.57 -24.18
C TYR A 206 11.82 19.53 -25.08
N GLN A 207 11.05 18.44 -25.05
CA GLN A 207 9.81 18.31 -25.82
C GLN A 207 8.77 19.36 -25.42
N ALA A 208 8.63 19.63 -24.11
CA ALA A 208 7.75 20.69 -23.62
C ALA A 208 8.19 22.08 -24.10
N PHE A 209 9.50 22.35 -24.08
CA PHE A 209 10.07 23.60 -24.58
C PHE A 209 9.84 23.76 -26.09
N VAL A 210 10.14 22.73 -26.89
CA VAL A 210 9.90 22.73 -28.35
C VAL A 210 8.43 22.95 -28.65
N SER A 211 7.53 22.25 -27.96
CA SER A 211 6.08 22.44 -28.14
C SER A 211 5.64 23.88 -27.83
N SER A 212 6.23 24.50 -26.81
CA SER A 212 5.95 25.90 -26.47
C SER A 212 6.42 26.87 -27.56
N VAL A 213 7.66 26.70 -28.03
CA VAL A 213 8.23 27.53 -29.10
C VAL A 213 7.44 27.37 -30.40
N MET A 214 7.08 26.14 -30.77
CA MET A 214 6.29 25.86 -31.96
C MET A 214 4.90 26.48 -31.86
N GLY A 215 4.22 26.33 -30.72
CA GLY A 215 2.93 26.98 -30.49
C GLY A 215 2.99 28.50 -30.56
N TRP A 216 4.07 29.11 -30.04
CA TRP A 216 4.31 30.55 -30.18
C TRP A 216 4.54 30.96 -31.65
N ALA A 217 5.33 30.20 -32.40
CA ALA A 217 5.61 30.46 -33.81
C ALA A 217 4.32 30.39 -34.65
N GLU A 218 3.52 29.33 -34.48
CA GLU A 218 2.23 29.16 -35.15
C GLU A 218 1.28 30.34 -34.84
N SER A 219 1.16 30.72 -33.56
CA SER A 219 0.32 31.84 -33.15
C SER A 219 0.78 33.16 -33.80
N THR A 220 2.08 33.37 -33.89
CA THR A 220 2.68 34.57 -34.49
C THR A 220 2.45 34.63 -36.00
N VAL A 221 2.67 33.52 -36.70
CA VAL A 221 2.39 33.40 -38.15
C VAL A 221 0.91 33.65 -38.42
N LEU A 222 0.02 33.06 -37.62
CA LEU A 222 -1.43 33.23 -37.79
C LEU A 222 -1.87 34.69 -37.58
N LYS A 223 -1.33 35.37 -36.55
CA LYS A 223 -1.57 36.80 -36.30
C LYS A 223 -1.06 37.67 -37.45
N PHE A 224 0.13 37.37 -37.98
CA PHE A 224 0.69 38.09 -39.12
C PHE A 224 -0.14 37.91 -40.38
N ALA A 225 -0.53 36.66 -40.70
CA ALA A 225 -1.39 36.35 -41.84
C ALA A 225 -2.71 37.11 -41.76
N LYS A 226 -3.43 37.03 -40.63
CA LYS A 226 -4.69 37.78 -40.39
C LYS A 226 -4.51 39.28 -40.57
N THR A 227 -3.38 39.83 -40.08
CA THR A 227 -3.06 41.25 -40.22
C THR A 227 -2.84 41.65 -41.68
N GLN A 228 -2.17 40.81 -42.47
CA GLN A 228 -1.96 41.06 -43.90
C GLN A 228 -3.27 41.00 -44.68
N THR A 229 -4.15 40.04 -44.40
CA THR A 229 -5.47 39.96 -45.04
C THR A 229 -6.32 41.19 -44.71
N ALA A 230 -6.33 41.61 -43.44
CA ALA A 230 -7.04 42.82 -43.01
C ALA A 230 -6.48 44.09 -43.66
N LYS A 231 -5.15 44.22 -43.79
CA LYS A 231 -4.50 45.33 -44.50
C LYS A 231 -4.87 45.35 -45.99
N LYS A 232 -4.84 44.19 -46.68
CA LYS A 232 -5.27 44.07 -48.08
C LYS A 232 -6.75 44.43 -48.26
N ALA A 233 -7.65 43.90 -47.42
CA ALA A 233 -9.08 44.19 -47.48
C ALA A 233 -9.39 45.70 -47.28
N LYS A 234 -8.74 46.35 -46.30
CA LYS A 234 -8.86 47.80 -46.10
C LYS A 234 -8.41 48.60 -47.31
N LYS A 235 -7.29 48.21 -47.95
CA LYS A 235 -6.78 48.86 -49.16
C LYS A 235 -7.75 48.72 -50.34
N THR A 236 -8.30 47.52 -50.55
CA THR A 236 -9.30 47.24 -51.60
C THR A 236 -10.59 48.02 -51.38
N LYS A 237 -11.13 48.03 -50.15
CA LYS A 237 -12.31 48.84 -49.79
C LYS A 237 -12.08 50.33 -50.06
N LYS A 238 -10.91 50.87 -49.68
CA LYS A 238 -10.55 52.27 -49.94
C LYS A 238 -10.47 52.59 -51.45
N LEU A 239 -9.94 51.67 -52.25
CA LEU A 239 -9.86 51.83 -53.71
C LEU A 239 -11.26 51.79 -54.36
N LEU A 240 -12.10 50.82 -53.97
CA LEU A 240 -13.48 50.70 -54.46
C LEU A 240 -14.30 51.95 -54.14
N MET A 241 -14.21 52.44 -52.90
CA MET A 241 -14.87 53.68 -52.49
C MET A 241 -14.43 54.91 -53.32
N ARG A 242 -13.13 55.01 -53.64
CA ARG A 242 -12.60 56.07 -54.52
C ARG A 242 -13.05 55.92 -55.97
N LYS A 243 -13.26 54.69 -56.46
CA LYS A 243 -13.76 54.42 -57.81
C LYS A 243 -15.25 54.77 -57.92
N MET A 244 -16.07 54.29 -56.98
CA MET A 244 -17.50 54.66 -56.87
C MET A 244 -17.69 56.18 -56.79
N LYS A 245 -16.87 56.88 -55.99
CA LYS A 245 -16.96 58.33 -55.87
C LYS A 245 -16.61 59.07 -57.17
N ARG A 246 -15.75 58.52 -58.03
CA ARG A 246 -15.38 59.13 -59.32
C ARG A 246 -16.39 58.82 -60.43
N GLU A 247 -16.88 57.59 -60.48
CA GLU A 247 -17.78 57.13 -61.56
C GLU A 247 -19.24 57.52 -61.32
N CYS A 248 -19.71 57.62 -60.07
CA CYS A 248 -21.11 57.94 -59.80
C CYS A 248 -21.43 59.44 -59.82
N LEU A 249 -20.47 60.35 -60.04
CA LEU A 249 -20.51 61.77 -59.70
C LEU A 249 -21.66 62.66 -60.28
N PRO A 250 -22.54 62.27 -61.23
CA PRO A 250 -23.64 63.17 -61.63
C PRO A 250 -24.98 63.01 -60.89
N THR A 251 -25.24 61.96 -60.10
CA THR A 251 -26.58 61.77 -59.50
C THR A 251 -26.53 61.42 -58.01
N HIS A 252 -27.41 62.03 -57.23
CA HIS A 252 -27.56 61.97 -55.76
C HIS A 252 -27.80 60.56 -55.14
N GLN A 253 -27.60 59.48 -55.90
CA GLN A 253 -27.90 58.08 -55.57
C GLN A 253 -26.92 57.42 -54.59
N TRP A 254 -25.69 57.93 -54.46
CA TRP A 254 -24.64 57.26 -53.65
C TRP A 254 -24.91 57.24 -52.13
N LYS A 255 -25.73 58.17 -51.60
CA LYS A 255 -26.08 58.18 -50.17
C LYS A 255 -26.99 56.99 -49.80
N MET A 256 -27.79 56.48 -50.74
CA MET A 256 -28.66 55.32 -50.52
C MET A 256 -27.89 53.98 -50.57
N ALA A 257 -26.91 53.85 -51.47
CA ALA A 257 -26.06 52.66 -51.55
C ALA A 257 -25.17 52.46 -50.30
N LEU A 258 -24.76 53.55 -49.63
CA LEU A 258 -23.96 53.48 -48.40
C LEU A 258 -24.75 52.95 -47.20
N LEU A 259 -26.06 53.20 -47.15
CA LEU A 259 -26.97 52.72 -46.11
C LEU A 259 -27.21 51.21 -46.20
N LEU A 260 -27.26 50.65 -47.41
CA LEU A 260 -27.44 49.20 -47.62
C LEU A 260 -26.20 48.37 -47.23
N PHE A 261 -24.99 48.92 -47.30
CA PHE A 261 -23.75 48.21 -46.94
C PHE A 261 -23.40 48.29 -45.44
N SER A 262 -24.14 49.10 -44.66
CA SER A 262 -23.91 49.25 -43.21
C SER A 262 -24.87 48.41 -42.34
N LEU A 263 -25.84 47.74 -42.97
CA LEU A 263 -26.88 46.94 -42.31
C LEU A 263 -26.73 45.42 -42.52
N GLY A 264 -25.63 44.97 -43.12
CA GLY A 264 -25.23 43.55 -43.23
C GLY A 264 -23.76 43.36 -42.92
#